data_AF-A0A7S1BVM1-F1
#
_entry.id   AF-A0A7S1BVM1-F1
#
_cell.length_a   1.000
_cell.length_b   1.000
_cell.length_c   1.000
_cell.angle_alpha   90.00
_cell.angle_beta   90.00
_cell.angle_gamma   90.00
#
_symmetry.space_group_name_H-M   'P 1'
#
loop_
_entity.id
_entity.type
_entity.pdbx_description
1 polymer ?
#
loop_
_entity_poly.entity_id
_entity_poly.type
_entity_poly.pdbx_seq_one_letter_code
_entity_poly.pdbx_strand_id
1 'polypeptide(L)'
;MKQLVPSIKIDIDSDQPYIFSLLGATSQSISVDIPGGEPCVTNKTTKEDCKLLFGDVVKAEIHSSVRRKMLQDPAVAARYTFNTEFVYTFDFYQHLLDIGTYSMNAAFSKVDLTPSLNNQPIQVLSKTKDGRYLWSFDIWHENCLE
;
A
#
# COMPACT_ATOMS: atom_id res chain seq x y z
N MET A 1 14.12 -4.88 -15.61
CA MET A 1 12.84 -5.18 -14.92
C MET A 1 12.92 -6.54 -14.25
N LYS A 2 13.03 -6.59 -12.91
CA LYS A 2 12.97 -7.84 -12.13
C LYS A 2 11.58 -7.95 -11.51
N GLN A 3 10.80 -8.97 -11.89
CA GLN A 3 9.47 -9.22 -11.35
C GLN A 3 9.58 -10.16 -10.15
N LEU A 4 9.57 -9.64 -8.91
CA LEU A 4 9.66 -10.46 -7.69
C LEU A 4 8.35 -11.21 -7.39
N VAL A 5 7.20 -10.62 -7.73
CA VAL A 5 5.85 -11.19 -7.57
C VAL A 5 4.99 -10.67 -8.74
N PRO A 6 4.08 -11.47 -9.34
CA PRO A 6 3.29 -11.06 -10.50
C PRO A 6 2.56 -9.72 -10.35
N SER A 7 2.12 -9.41 -9.13
CA SER A 7 1.39 -8.19 -8.78
C SER A 7 2.25 -6.95 -8.51
N ILE A 8 3.58 -7.09 -8.45
CA ILE A 8 4.50 -5.99 -8.12
C ILE A 8 5.33 -5.64 -9.37
N LYS A 9 5.29 -4.37 -9.76
CA LYS A 9 6.16 -3.80 -10.80
C LYS A 9 7.26 -3.01 -10.10
N ILE A 10 8.51 -3.38 -10.37
CA ILE A 10 9.69 -2.76 -9.76
C ILE A 10 10.60 -2.29 -10.89
N ASP A 11 11.02 -1.04 -10.82
CA ASP A 11 12.13 -0.51 -11.58
C ASP A 11 13.02 0.29 -10.62
N ILE A 12 14.21 -0.25 -10.31
CA ILE A 12 15.18 0.38 -9.40
C ILE A 12 16.42 0.89 -10.13
N ASP A 13 16.56 0.56 -11.42
CA ASP A 13 17.75 0.86 -12.21
C ASP A 13 17.52 2.10 -13.11
N SER A 14 16.32 2.68 -13.10
CA SER A 14 15.97 3.88 -13.86
C SER A 14 16.30 5.18 -13.12
N ASP A 15 16.33 6.30 -13.84
CA ASP A 15 16.50 7.65 -13.26
C ASP A 15 15.36 8.04 -12.31
N GLN A 16 14.25 7.30 -12.29
CA GLN A 16 13.07 7.51 -11.47
C GLN A 16 12.59 6.17 -10.88
N PRO A 17 13.29 5.64 -9.87
CA PRO A 17 13.00 4.32 -9.34
C PRO A 17 11.60 4.25 -8.73
N TYR A 18 10.88 3.15 -8.96
CA TYR A 18 9.54 2.95 -8.45
C TYR A 18 9.24 1.50 -8.06
N ILE A 19 8.29 1.36 -7.13
CA ILE A 19 7.64 0.10 -6.77
C ILE A 19 6.13 0.31 -6.82
N PHE A 20 5.45 -0.38 -7.73
CA PHE A 20 3.99 -0.42 -7.76
C PHE A 20 3.49 -1.79 -7.34
N SER A 21 2.52 -1.79 -6.44
CA SER A 21 1.77 -2.97 -6.04
C SER A 21 0.30 -2.61 -5.98
N LEU A 22 -0.56 -3.60 -6.16
CA LEU A 22 -1.99 -3.41 -5.95
C LEU A 22 -2.25 -3.04 -4.48
N LEU A 23 -2.95 -1.94 -4.22
CA LEU A 23 -3.31 -1.49 -2.85
C LEU A 23 -3.87 -2.64 -2.01
N GLY A 24 -4.88 -3.32 -2.56
CA GLY A 24 -5.52 -4.47 -1.93
C GLY A 24 -4.58 -5.65 -1.63
N ALA A 25 -3.44 -5.77 -2.31
CA ALA A 25 -2.44 -6.82 -2.05
C ALA A 25 -1.32 -6.36 -1.11
N THR A 26 -1.04 -5.06 -1.04
CA THR A 26 0.11 -4.51 -0.29
C THR A 26 -0.23 -4.04 1.13
N SER A 27 -1.49 -3.67 1.40
CA SER A 27 -1.88 -3.18 2.72
C SER A 27 -1.85 -4.30 3.76
N GLN A 28 -1.34 -3.97 4.94
CA GLN A 28 -1.25 -4.86 6.09
C GLN A 28 -2.65 -5.31 6.50
N SER A 29 -3.57 -4.37 6.69
CA SER A 29 -5.01 -4.61 6.85
C SER A 29 -5.83 -3.60 6.07
N ILE A 30 -7.09 -3.95 5.79
CA ILE A 30 -8.04 -3.09 5.10
C ILE A 30 -9.38 -3.18 5.82
N SER A 31 -10.04 -2.05 6.03
CA SER A 31 -11.45 -1.96 6.38
C SER A 31 -12.20 -1.31 5.22
N VAL A 32 -13.36 -1.88 4.87
CA VAL A 32 -14.24 -1.37 3.82
C VAL A 32 -15.61 -1.18 4.41
N ASP A 33 -16.03 0.07 4.46
CA ASP A 33 -17.19 0.51 5.24
C ASP A 33 -18.11 1.39 4.40
N ILE A 34 -19.37 1.49 4.80
CA ILE A 34 -20.24 2.56 4.31
C ILE A 34 -19.83 3.90 4.96
N PRO A 35 -20.06 5.05 4.31
CA PRO A 35 -19.72 6.35 4.88
C PRO A 35 -20.31 6.57 6.28
N GLY A 36 -19.47 6.98 7.23
CA GLY A 36 -19.79 7.14 8.64
C GLY A 36 -19.59 5.87 9.50
N GLY A 37 -19.28 4.73 8.87
CA GLY A 37 -18.97 3.47 9.54
C GLY A 37 -17.47 3.17 9.64
N GLU A 38 -16.63 3.98 9.02
CA GLU A 38 -15.19 3.76 8.95
C GLU A 38 -14.51 3.79 10.33
N PRO A 39 -13.42 3.01 10.52
CA PRO A 39 -12.66 3.05 11.76
C PRO A 39 -11.92 4.40 11.91
N CYS A 40 -11.75 4.83 13.15
CA CYS A 40 -10.92 6.00 13.46
C CYS A 40 -9.45 5.73 13.12
N VAL A 41 -8.88 6.51 12.20
CA VAL A 41 -7.51 6.34 11.69
C VAL A 41 -6.41 6.65 12.72
N THR A 42 -6.76 7.25 13.86
CA THR A 42 -5.81 7.48 14.97
C THR A 42 -5.64 6.26 15.87
N ASN A 43 -6.45 5.21 15.69
CA ASN A 43 -6.28 3.96 16.40
C ASN A 43 -5.04 3.22 15.91
N LYS A 44 -4.34 2.54 16.83
CA LYS A 44 -3.05 1.89 16.54
C LYS A 44 -3.12 0.74 15.55
N THR A 45 -4.29 0.19 15.25
CA THR A 45 -4.43 -0.95 14.36
C THR A 45 -5.80 -0.98 13.73
N THR A 46 -5.87 -1.11 12.42
CA THR A 46 -7.14 -1.33 11.70
C THR A 46 -7.43 -2.83 11.66
N LYS A 47 -8.64 -3.25 12.06
CA LYS A 47 -9.09 -4.64 11.90
C LYS A 47 -9.41 -4.90 10.43
N GLU A 48 -9.03 -6.06 9.94
CA GLU A 48 -9.41 -6.51 8.59
C GLU A 48 -10.94 -6.70 8.50
N ASP A 49 -11.57 -5.94 7.61
CA ASP A 49 -12.94 -6.18 7.13
C ASP A 49 -13.03 -5.84 5.64
N CYS A 50 -13.20 -6.87 4.82
CA CYS A 50 -13.36 -6.71 3.37
C CYS A 50 -14.67 -7.31 2.85
N LYS A 51 -15.69 -7.47 3.71
CA LYS A 51 -16.98 -8.05 3.31
C LYS A 51 -17.59 -7.27 2.15
N LEU A 52 -17.56 -5.93 2.21
CA LEU A 52 -18.08 -5.06 1.14
C LEU A 52 -17.23 -5.10 -0.14
N LEU A 53 -15.94 -5.40 -0.06
CA LEU A 53 -15.05 -5.50 -1.23
C LEU A 53 -15.26 -6.80 -2.00
N PHE A 54 -15.45 -7.91 -1.29
CA PHE A 54 -15.58 -9.24 -1.90
C PHE A 54 -17.04 -9.70 -2.06
N GLY A 55 -17.98 -9.06 -1.36
CA GLY A 55 -19.39 -9.44 -1.34
C GLY A 55 -19.61 -10.88 -0.89
N ASP A 56 -20.69 -11.48 -1.39
CA ASP A 56 -21.09 -12.86 -1.05
C ASP A 56 -20.12 -13.95 -1.54
N VAL A 57 -19.13 -13.58 -2.36
CA VAL A 57 -18.12 -14.51 -2.88
C VAL A 57 -17.30 -15.11 -1.74
N VAL A 58 -17.13 -14.35 -0.65
CA VAL A 58 -16.40 -14.82 0.52
C VAL A 58 -17.32 -14.86 1.73
N LYS A 59 -17.86 -16.06 2.00
CA LYS A 59 -18.86 -16.32 3.05
C LYS A 59 -18.31 -16.24 4.49
N ALA A 60 -17.00 -16.17 4.66
CA ALA A 60 -16.33 -16.17 5.96
C ALA A 60 -15.46 -14.91 6.11
N GLU A 61 -15.18 -14.51 7.35
CA GLU A 61 -14.21 -13.45 7.60
C GLU A 61 -12.86 -13.83 7.01
N ILE A 62 -12.31 -12.95 6.17
CA ILE A 62 -11.01 -13.18 5.56
C ILE A 62 -9.93 -12.60 6.47
N HIS A 63 -8.87 -13.37 6.66
CA HIS A 63 -7.67 -12.84 7.30
C HIS A 63 -6.86 -12.06 6.26
N SER A 64 -6.12 -11.03 6.69
CA SER A 64 -5.32 -10.19 5.79
C SER A 64 -4.31 -10.99 4.95
N SER A 65 -3.74 -12.07 5.51
CA SER A 65 -2.84 -12.97 4.78
C SER A 65 -3.52 -13.67 3.60
N VAL A 66 -4.78 -14.07 3.77
CA VAL A 66 -5.58 -14.70 2.72
C VAL A 66 -5.92 -13.67 1.64
N ARG A 67 -6.39 -12.48 2.02
CA ARG A 67 -6.64 -11.36 1.10
C ARG A 67 -5.42 -11.07 0.23
N ARG A 68 -4.25 -10.85 0.86
CA ARG A 68 -3.03 -10.50 0.15
C ARG A 68 -2.65 -11.58 -0.86
N LYS A 69 -2.70 -12.86 -0.46
CA LYS A 69 -2.41 -13.97 -1.37
C LYS A 69 -3.39 -14.04 -2.55
N MET A 70 -4.69 -13.82 -2.31
CA MET A 70 -5.70 -13.78 -3.38
C MET A 70 -5.45 -12.63 -4.35
N LEU A 71 -5.20 -11.43 -3.84
CA LEU A 71 -5.02 -10.23 -4.65
C LEU A 71 -3.63 -10.09 -5.28
N GLN A 72 -2.68 -10.95 -4.90
CA GLN A 72 -1.39 -11.10 -5.60
C GLN A 72 -1.52 -11.83 -6.94
N ASP A 73 -2.59 -12.60 -7.16
CA ASP A 73 -2.90 -13.21 -8.45
C ASP A 73 -3.65 -12.20 -9.34
N PRO A 74 -3.06 -11.74 -10.46
CA PRO A 74 -3.70 -10.78 -11.35
C PRO A 74 -5.05 -11.24 -11.92
N ALA A 75 -5.23 -12.55 -12.15
CA ALA A 75 -6.46 -13.11 -12.70
C ALA A 75 -7.60 -13.11 -11.68
N VAL A 76 -7.27 -13.28 -10.40
CA VAL A 76 -8.22 -13.13 -9.29
C VAL A 76 -8.50 -11.66 -9.02
N ALA A 77 -7.45 -10.84 -8.90
CA ALA A 77 -7.58 -9.41 -8.64
C ALA A 77 -8.41 -8.66 -9.70
N ALA A 78 -8.32 -9.07 -10.98
CA ALA A 78 -9.11 -8.48 -12.06
C ALA A 78 -10.63 -8.66 -11.91
N ARG A 79 -11.09 -9.55 -11.03
CA ARG A 79 -12.52 -9.79 -10.76
C ARG A 79 -13.13 -8.80 -9.79
N TYR A 80 -12.31 -7.98 -9.14
CA TYR A 80 -12.73 -7.05 -8.09
C TYR A 80 -12.43 -5.61 -8.48
N THR A 81 -13.30 -4.71 -8.04
CA THR A 81 -13.20 -3.26 -8.25
C THR A 81 -13.51 -2.52 -6.97
N PHE A 82 -12.90 -1.35 -6.79
CA PHE A 82 -13.26 -0.45 -5.71
C PHE A 82 -14.56 0.27 -6.07
N ASN A 83 -15.54 0.25 -5.16
CA ASN A 83 -16.81 0.97 -5.31
C ASN A 83 -16.64 2.40 -4.74
N THR A 84 -17.06 3.42 -5.49
CA THR A 84 -16.91 4.83 -5.08
C THR A 84 -17.83 5.26 -3.95
N GLU A 85 -18.85 4.45 -3.63
CA GLU A 85 -19.79 4.73 -2.54
C GLU A 85 -19.31 4.21 -1.17
N PHE A 86 -18.16 3.53 -1.13
CA PHE A 86 -17.59 2.98 0.11
C PHE A 86 -16.36 3.76 0.56
N VAL A 87 -16.10 3.72 1.87
CA VAL A 87 -14.89 4.26 2.49
C VAL A 87 -13.91 3.12 2.69
N TYR A 88 -12.66 3.35 2.26
CA TYR A 88 -11.58 2.38 2.37
C TYR A 88 -10.50 2.91 3.32
N THR A 89 -10.30 2.21 4.43
CA THR A 89 -9.19 2.47 5.35
C THR A 89 -8.10 1.45 5.12
N PHE A 90 -6.92 1.92 4.69
CA PHE A 90 -5.75 1.09 4.46
C PHE A 90 -4.73 1.29 5.58
N ASP A 91 -4.37 0.20 6.24
CA ASP A 91 -3.26 0.17 7.19
C ASP A 91 -2.05 -0.43 6.47
N PHE A 92 -0.93 0.27 6.52
CA PHE A 92 0.32 -0.15 5.89
C PHE A 92 1.32 -0.54 6.96
N TYR A 93 2.39 -1.24 6.56
CA TYR A 93 3.46 -1.65 7.44
C TYR A 93 4.30 -0.45 7.93
N GLN A 94 3.72 0.43 8.75
CA GLN A 94 4.35 1.67 9.23
C GLN A 94 5.66 1.40 9.99
N HIS A 95 5.79 0.23 10.62
CA HIS A 95 7.03 -0.15 11.30
C HIS A 95 8.22 -0.34 10.35
N LEU A 96 7.98 -0.52 9.04
CA LEU A 96 9.05 -0.66 8.05
C LEU A 96 9.60 0.69 7.62
N LEU A 97 8.81 1.77 7.64
CA LEU A 97 9.25 3.11 7.25
C LEU A 97 9.21 4.06 8.44
N ASP A 98 10.37 4.39 8.97
CA ASP A 98 10.53 5.38 10.02
C ASP A 98 10.72 6.76 9.38
N ILE A 99 9.58 7.45 9.19
CA ILE A 99 9.53 8.79 8.58
C ILE A 99 10.34 9.79 9.41
N GLY A 100 10.36 9.66 10.74
CA GLY A 100 11.04 10.60 11.64
C GLY A 100 12.56 10.52 11.60
N THR A 101 13.11 9.48 10.98
CA THR A 101 14.57 9.35 10.75
C THR A 101 14.89 9.09 9.29
N TYR A 102 13.91 9.26 8.40
CA TYR A 102 14.00 9.02 6.96
C TYR A 102 14.66 7.69 6.59
N SER A 103 14.25 6.62 7.25
CA SER A 103 14.92 5.33 7.15
C SER A 103 13.93 4.17 7.05
N MET A 104 14.42 3.06 6.51
CA MET A 104 13.66 1.82 6.40
C MET A 104 14.22 0.78 7.37
N ASN A 105 13.36 0.21 8.20
CA ASN A 105 13.68 -0.92 9.06
C ASN A 105 13.61 -2.21 8.24
N ALA A 106 14.75 -2.68 7.75
CA ALA A 106 14.89 -4.06 7.29
C ALA A 106 15.09 -4.99 8.49
N ALA A 107 14.66 -6.24 8.39
CA ALA A 107 14.55 -7.19 9.51
C ALA A 107 15.75 -7.25 10.47
N PHE A 108 16.97 -6.97 10.00
CA PHE A 108 18.20 -6.95 10.81
C PHE A 108 19.01 -5.65 10.71
N SER A 109 18.53 -4.63 10.00
CA SER A 109 19.28 -3.40 9.77
C SER A 109 18.36 -2.21 9.49
N LYS A 110 18.71 -1.05 10.03
CA LYS A 110 18.09 0.23 9.69
C LYS A 110 18.86 0.83 8.51
N VAL A 111 18.17 1.08 7.40
CA VAL A 111 18.75 1.60 6.16
C VAL A 111 18.34 3.06 6.01
N ASP A 112 19.33 3.95 5.95
CA ASP A 112 19.10 5.36 5.61
C ASP A 112 18.65 5.49 4.15
N LEU A 113 17.50 6.14 3.95
CA LEU A 113 16.92 6.31 2.61
C LEU A 113 17.47 7.53 1.88
N THR A 114 18.09 8.49 2.57
CA THR A 114 18.67 9.70 1.94
C THR A 114 19.64 9.37 0.80
N PRO A 115 20.73 8.59 1.03
CA PRO A 115 21.66 8.25 -0.04
C PRO A 115 21.02 7.33 -1.10
N SER A 116 20.05 6.51 -0.69
CA SER A 116 19.38 5.55 -1.58
C SER A 116 18.41 6.23 -2.54
N LEU A 117 17.86 7.38 -2.16
CA LEU A 117 16.91 8.17 -2.93
C LEU A 117 17.55 9.43 -3.55
N ASN A 118 18.88 9.56 -3.49
CA ASN A 118 19.60 10.72 -4.00
C ASN A 118 19.01 12.05 -3.48
N ASN A 119 18.73 12.09 -2.18
CA ASN A 119 18.13 13.23 -1.46
C ASN A 119 16.72 13.63 -1.98
N GLN A 120 16.04 12.77 -2.72
CA GLN A 120 14.67 13.02 -3.16
C GLN A 120 13.65 12.61 -2.09
N PRO A 121 12.51 13.33 -1.98
CA PRO A 121 11.43 12.96 -1.08
C PRO A 121 10.81 11.61 -1.48
N ILE A 122 10.27 10.88 -0.51
CA ILE A 122 9.53 9.64 -0.77
C ILE A 122 8.16 10.02 -1.32
N GLN A 123 7.90 9.67 -2.57
CA GLN A 123 6.57 9.80 -3.15
C GLN A 123 5.71 8.58 -2.82
N VAL A 124 4.53 8.83 -2.25
CA VAL A 124 3.50 7.81 -2.03
C VAL A 124 2.29 8.18 -2.86
N LEU A 125 1.84 7.25 -3.69
CA LEU A 125 0.74 7.49 -4.61
C LEU A 125 -0.15 6.27 -4.82
N SER A 126 -1.34 6.52 -5.35
CA SER A 126 -2.20 5.51 -5.95
C SER A 126 -2.70 5.99 -7.30
N LYS A 127 -2.68 5.07 -8.27
CA LYS A 127 -3.19 5.29 -9.63
C LYS A 127 -4.09 4.14 -10.07
N THR A 128 -5.05 4.45 -10.93
CA THR A 128 -5.80 3.46 -11.69
C THR A 128 -4.91 2.79 -12.73
N LYS A 129 -5.37 1.65 -13.28
CA LYS A 129 -4.64 0.91 -14.33
C LYS A 129 -4.38 1.73 -15.60
N ASP A 130 -5.24 2.71 -15.89
CA ASP A 130 -5.11 3.64 -17.02
C ASP A 130 -4.25 4.88 -16.71
N GLY A 131 -3.66 4.96 -15.51
CA GLY A 131 -2.68 5.99 -15.13
C GLY A 131 -3.24 7.23 -14.44
N ARG A 132 -4.56 7.34 -14.25
CA ARG A 132 -5.16 8.45 -13.49
C ARG A 132 -4.82 8.34 -12.01
N TYR A 133 -4.52 9.47 -11.39
CA TYR A 133 -4.20 9.53 -9.97
C TYR A 133 -5.47 9.49 -9.12
N LEU A 134 -5.44 8.69 -8.05
CA LEU A 134 -6.39 8.78 -6.95
C LEU A 134 -5.87 9.79 -5.93
N TRP A 135 -4.59 9.64 -5.55
CA TRP A 135 -3.88 10.54 -4.65
C TRP A 135 -2.37 10.41 -4.90
N SER A 136 -1.64 11.47 -4.59
CA SER A 136 -0.17 11.54 -4.69
C SER A 136 0.31 12.59 -3.70
N PHE A 137 1.25 12.21 -2.84
CA PHE A 137 1.88 13.14 -1.92
C PHE A 137 3.33 12.74 -1.69
N ASP A 138 4.14 13.73 -1.36
CA ASP A 138 5.56 13.55 -1.11
C ASP A 138 5.83 13.73 0.38
N ILE A 139 6.64 12.83 0.94
CA ILE A 139 7.11 12.89 2.31
C ILE A 139 8.50 13.51 2.30
N TRP A 140 8.58 14.72 2.83
CA TRP A 140 9.82 15.47 2.96
C TRP A 140 10.43 15.27 4.35
N HIS A 141 11.75 15.25 4.40
CA HIS A 141 12.53 15.21 5.64
C HIS A 141 13.70 16.18 5.54
N GLU A 142 14.18 16.69 6.67
CA GLU A 142 15.30 17.64 6.72
C GLU A 142 16.56 17.10 6.04
N ASN A 143 16.84 15.80 6.18
CA ASN A 143 17.93 15.10 5.48
C ASN A 143 17.87 15.17 3.93
N CYS A 144 16.76 15.59 3.33
CA CYS A 144 16.66 15.78 1.87
C CYS A 144 17.10 17.18 1.42
N LEU A 145 17.37 18.10 2.35
CA LEU A 145 17.70 19.51 2.07
C LEU A 145 19.21 19.79 2.02
N GLU A 146 20.04 18.78 2.31
CA GLU A 146 21.51 18.83 2.28
C GLU A 146 22.06 18.22 0.98
#